data_AF-A0A973I3S3-F1
#
_entry.id   AF-A0A973I3S3-F1
#
_cell.length_a   1.000
_cell.length_b   1.000
_cell.length_c   1.000
_cell.angle_alpha   90.00
_cell.angle_beta   90.00
_cell.angle_gamma   90.00
#
_symmetry.space_group_name_H-M   'P 1'
#
loop_
_entity.id
_entity.type
_entity.pdbx_description
1 polymer ?
#
loop_
_entity_poly.entity_id
_entity_poly.type
_entity_poly.pdbx_seq_one_letter_code
_entity_poly.pdbx_strand_id
1 'polypeptide(L)'
;MFEALLVPVICIAAGCFFLITNLIRLANEDKLSHYLHHSPKAKLWVAKFGIEKVTTWSKMFFLPAGALVGAAILSVGLRALLVIFSV
;
A
#
# COMPACT_ATOMS: atom_id res chain seq x y z
N MET A 1 21.64 -2.31 -19.40
CA MET A 1 21.46 -3.25 -18.28
C MET A 1 20.95 -2.55 -17.02
N PHE A 2 21.63 -1.50 -16.53
CA PHE A 2 21.17 -0.73 -15.35
C PHE A 2 19.77 -0.12 -15.50
N GLU A 3 19.47 0.50 -16.65
CA GLU A 3 18.16 1.09 -16.92
C GLU A 3 17.02 0.05 -16.92
N ALA A 4 17.31 -1.19 -17.35
CA ALA A 4 16.34 -2.28 -17.34
C ALA A 4 15.99 -2.77 -15.92
N LEU A 5 16.89 -2.57 -14.95
CA LEU A 5 16.68 -2.94 -13.54
C LEU A 5 15.95 -1.86 -12.74
N LEU A 6 15.97 -0.62 -13.21
CA LEU A 6 15.42 0.52 -12.48
C LEU A 6 13.90 0.37 -12.24
N VAL A 7 13.15 -0.01 -13.27
CA VAL A 7 11.69 -0.22 -13.16
C VAL A 7 11.33 -1.39 -12.23
N PRO A 8 11.90 -2.61 -12.39
CA PRO A 8 11.67 -3.71 -11.45
C PRO A 8 11.97 -3.35 -10.00
N VAL A 9 13.11 -2.69 -9.75
CA VAL A 9 13.52 -2.31 -8.38
C VAL A 9 12.53 -1.31 -7.78
N ILE A 10 12.11 -0.29 -8.53
CA ILE A 10 11.10 0.68 -8.07
C ILE A 10 9.77 -0.02 -7.80
N CYS A 11 9.32 -0.91 -8.68
CA CYS A 11 8.10 -1.68 -8.46
C CYS A 11 8.18 -2.55 -7.21
N ILE A 12 9.28 -3.28 -7.01
CA ILE A 12 9.46 -4.11 -5.81
C ILE A 12 9.45 -3.23 -4.55
N ALA A 13 10.21 -2.14 -4.54
CA ALA A 13 10.26 -1.23 -3.40
C ALA A 13 8.89 -0.62 -3.08
N ALA A 14 8.18 -0.12 -4.09
CA ALA A 14 6.84 0.44 -3.94
C ALA A 14 5.84 -0.63 -3.48
N GLY A 15 5.85 -1.80 -4.11
CA GLY A 15 4.97 -2.92 -3.77
C GLY A 15 5.14 -3.37 -2.33
N CYS A 16 6.39 -3.58 -1.89
CA CYS A 16 6.72 -3.89 -0.49
C CYS A 16 6.23 -2.79 0.46
N PHE A 17 6.51 -1.52 0.15
CA PHE A 17 6.10 -0.39 0.98
C PHE A 17 4.58 -0.33 1.16
N PHE A 18 3.82 -0.41 0.05
CA PHE A 18 2.36 -0.39 0.09
C PHE A 18 1.80 -1.61 0.82
N LEU A 19 2.31 -2.80 0.52
CA LEU A 19 1.82 -4.03 1.13
C LEU A 19 2.04 -4.01 2.65
N ILE A 20 3.29 -3.79 3.09
CA ILE A 20 3.66 -3.79 4.51
C ILE A 20 2.89 -2.69 5.27
N THR A 21 2.86 -1.48 4.73
CA THR A 21 2.20 -0.35 5.42
C THR A 21 0.70 -0.58 5.57
N ASN A 22 0.02 -1.12 4.55
CA ASN A 22 -1.41 -1.40 4.66
C ASN A 22 -1.69 -2.58 5.59
N LEU A 23 -0.87 -3.64 5.57
CA LEU A 23 -0.98 -4.76 6.50
C LEU A 23 -0.76 -4.35 7.95
N ILE A 24 0.25 -3.53 8.24
CA ILE A 24 0.49 -3.01 9.59
C ILE A 24 -0.71 -2.21 10.10
N ARG A 25 -1.29 -1.34 9.26
CA ARG A 25 -2.49 -0.57 9.63
C ARG A 25 -3.73 -1.44 9.80
N LEU A 26 -3.81 -2.56 9.09
CA LEU A 26 -4.91 -3.50 9.23
C LEU A 26 -4.80 -4.32 10.51
N ALA A 27 -3.57 -4.69 10.91
CA ALA A 27 -3.29 -5.47 12.11
C ALA A 27 -3.23 -4.63 13.40
N ASN A 28 -2.92 -3.33 13.31
CA ASN A 28 -2.73 -2.47 14.46
C ASN A 28 -3.67 -1.25 14.43
N GLU A 29 -4.64 -1.25 15.35
CA GLU A 29 -5.65 -0.20 15.45
C GLU A 29 -5.05 1.16 15.82
N ASP A 30 -4.02 1.20 16.67
CA ASP A 30 -3.34 2.45 17.05
C ASP A 30 -2.66 3.10 15.85
N LYS A 31 -2.03 2.30 14.99
CA LYS A 31 -1.39 2.77 13.75
C LYS A 31 -2.43 3.29 12.75
N LEU A 32 -3.59 2.63 12.65
CA LEU A 32 -4.69 3.12 11.83
C LEU A 32 -5.27 4.41 12.39
N SER A 33 -5.56 4.47 13.68
CA SER A 33 -6.06 5.66 14.37
C SER A 33 -5.12 6.84 14.17
N HIS A 34 -3.82 6.64 14.43
CA HIS A 34 -2.80 7.65 14.19
C HIS A 34 -2.80 8.13 12.73
N TYR A 35 -2.89 7.22 11.76
CA TYR A 35 -2.99 7.58 10.34
C TYR A 35 -4.23 8.43 10.04
N LEU A 36 -5.40 8.03 10.55
CA LEU A 36 -6.66 8.74 10.32
C LEU A 36 -6.66 10.15 10.93
N HIS A 37 -6.00 10.33 12.07
CA HIS A 37 -5.91 11.62 12.75
C HIS A 37 -4.81 12.54 12.19
N HIS A 38 -3.74 12.01 11.60
CA HIS A 38 -2.58 12.83 11.21
C HIS A 38 -2.40 12.98 9.70
N SER A 39 -2.90 12.06 8.87
CA SER A 39 -2.76 12.16 7.43
C SER A 39 -3.66 13.26 6.85
N PRO A 40 -3.12 14.21 6.04
CA PRO A 40 -3.94 15.24 5.39
C PRO A 40 -5.08 14.66 4.56
N LYS A 41 -4.81 13.57 3.83
CA LYS A 41 -5.84 12.84 3.08
C LYS A 41 -6.91 12.29 4.01
N ALA A 42 -6.52 11.58 5.06
CA ALA A 42 -7.48 10.95 5.95
C ALA A 42 -8.32 11.99 6.72
N LYS A 43 -7.73 13.11 7.15
CA LYS A 43 -8.44 14.21 7.80
C LYS A 43 -9.61 14.73 6.96
N LEU A 44 -9.44 14.87 5.63
CA LEU A 44 -10.53 15.29 4.74
C LEU A 44 -11.68 14.30 4.74
N TRP A 45 -11.39 13.00 4.73
CA TRP A 45 -12.41 11.95 4.79
C TRP A 45 -13.10 11.91 6.16
N VAL A 46 -12.32 12.01 7.25
CA VAL A 46 -12.85 12.03 8.62
C VAL A 46 -13.75 13.25 8.85
N ALA A 47 -13.34 14.44 8.39
CA ALA A 47 -14.15 15.65 8.50
C ALA A 47 -15.47 15.55 7.71
N LYS A 48 -15.49 14.82 6.60
CA LYS A 48 -16.67 14.67 5.74
C LYS A 48 -17.64 13.57 6.18
N PHE A 49 -17.12 12.45 6.69
CA PHE A 49 -17.92 11.23 6.92
C PHE A 49 -17.92 10.73 8.37
N GLY A 50 -17.14 11.35 9.27
CA GLY A 50 -16.98 10.92 10.65
C GLY A 50 -15.93 9.83 10.82
N ILE A 51 -15.29 9.79 12.00
CA ILE A 51 -14.17 8.88 12.29
C ILE A 51 -14.57 7.41 12.27
N GLU A 52 -15.75 7.07 12.80
CA GLU A 52 -16.24 5.68 12.88
C GLU A 52 -16.42 5.08 11.49
N LYS A 53 -17.14 5.80 10.60
CA LYS A 53 -17.43 5.34 9.25
C LYS A 53 -16.15 5.17 8.42
N VAL A 54 -15.23 6.14 8.52
CA VAL A 54 -13.94 6.10 7.82
C VAL A 54 -13.07 4.96 8.35
N THR A 55 -13.10 4.68 9.66
CA THR A 55 -12.39 3.54 10.24
C THR A 55 -12.92 2.22 9.68
N THR A 56 -14.24 2.04 9.66
CA THR A 56 -14.87 0.83 9.11
C THR A 56 -14.56 0.65 7.62
N TRP A 57 -14.70 1.71 6.82
CA TRP A 57 -14.37 1.65 5.39
C TRP A 57 -12.88 1.40 5.14
N SER A 58 -12.01 1.96 5.99
CA SER A 58 -10.57 1.72 5.89
C SER A 58 -10.23 0.25 6.12
N LYS A 59 -10.78 -0.37 7.17
CA LYS A 59 -10.53 -1.78 7.48
C LYS A 59 -11.15 -2.74 6.45
N MET A 60 -12.38 -2.47 6.01
CA MET A 60 -13.09 -3.39 5.11
C MET A 60 -12.68 -3.25 3.64
N PHE A 61 -12.35 -2.03 3.19
CA PHE A 61 -12.15 -1.76 1.76
C PHE A 61 -10.80 -1.16 1.44
N PHE A 62 -10.43 -0.01 2.04
CA PHE A 62 -9.26 0.74 1.56
C PHE A 62 -7.93 0.07 1.88
N LEU A 63 -7.73 -0.45 3.09
CA LEU A 63 -6.50 -1.13 3.46
C LEU A 63 -6.34 -2.48 2.75
N PRO A 64 -7.37 -3.36 2.67
CA PRO A 64 -7.29 -4.58 1.86
C PRO A 64 -7.03 -4.30 0.38
N ALA A 65 -7.74 -3.34 -0.23
CA ALA A 65 -7.50 -2.95 -1.61
C ALA A 65 -6.08 -2.41 -1.81
N GLY A 66 -5.59 -1.57 -0.89
CA GLY A 66 -4.22 -1.08 -0.90
C GLY A 66 -3.17 -2.19 -0.78
N ALA A 67 -3.42 -3.21 0.04
CA ALA A 67 -2.58 -4.39 0.14
C ALA A 67 -2.59 -5.21 -1.16
N LEU A 68 -3.75 -5.42 -1.78
CA LEU A 68 -3.87 -6.12 -3.07
C LEU A 68 -3.12 -5.37 -4.19
N VAL A 69 -3.23 -4.06 -4.25
CA VAL A 69 -2.47 -3.23 -5.20
C VAL A 69 -0.97 -3.36 -4.94
N GLY A 70 -0.53 -3.31 -3.68
CA GLY A 70 0.87 -3.52 -3.30
C GLY A 70 1.40 -4.89 -3.73
N ALA A 71 0.61 -5.95 -3.51
CA ALA A 71 0.93 -7.30 -3.96
C ALA A 71 1.05 -7.39 -5.49
N ALA A 72 0.11 -6.80 -6.23
CA ALA A 72 0.14 -6.79 -7.69
C ALA A 72 1.38 -6.07 -8.24
N ILE A 73 1.70 -4.88 -7.71
CA ILE A 73 2.91 -4.13 -8.10
C ILE A 73 4.17 -4.95 -7.80
N LEU A 74 4.23 -5.58 -6.63
CA LEU A 74 5.34 -6.45 -6.24
C LEU A 74 5.50 -7.64 -7.20
N SER A 75 4.41 -8.32 -7.54
CA SER A 75 4.41 -9.44 -8.49
C SER A 75 4.88 -9.00 -9.88
N VAL A 76 4.48 -7.82 -10.36
CA VAL A 76 4.96 -7.26 -11.63
C VAL A 76 6.46 -7.00 -11.58
N GLY A 77 6.95 -6.37 -10.52
CA GLY A 77 8.38 -6.10 -10.34
C GLY A 77 9.22 -7.37 -10.28
N LEU A 78 8.78 -8.37 -9.51
CA LEU A 78 9.44 -9.69 -9.44
C LEU A 78 9.44 -10.41 -10.79
N ARG A 79 8.31 -10.41 -11.51
CA ARG A 79 8.22 -11.01 -12.84
C ARG A 79 9.14 -10.33 -13.84
N ALA A 80 9.20 -9.00 -13.83
CA ALA A 80 10.11 -8.26 -14.71
C ALA A 80 11.57 -8.59 -14.41
N LEU A 81 11.94 -8.72 -13.14
CA LEU A 81 13.27 -9.13 -12.72
C LEU A 81 13.61 -10.54 -13.23
N LEU A 82 12.68 -11.50 -13.08
CA LEU A 82 12.86 -12.85 -13.60
C LEU A 82 13.08 -12.88 -15.11
N VAL A 83 12.31 -12.11 -15.89
CA VAL A 83 12.50 -12.04 -17.35
C VAL A 83 13.88 -11.51 -17.72
N ILE A 84 14.40 -10.51 -16.99
CA ILE A 84 15.73 -9.94 -17.26
C ILE A 84 16.86 -10.95 -17.00
N PHE A 85 16.70 -11.83 -15.99
CA PHE A 85 17.72 -12.81 -15.61
C PHE A 85 17.54 -14.20 -16.23
N SER A 86 16.39 -14.47 -16.85
CA SER A 86 16.09 -15.75 -17.53
C SER A 86 16.36 -15.71 -19.04
N VAL A 87 16.80 -14.56 -19.56
CA VAL A 87 17.25 -14.31 -20.94
C VAL A 87 18.75 -14.10 -20.91
#